data_AF-A0A2L2YEE1-F1
#
_entry.id   AF-A0A2L2YEE1-F1
#
_cell.length_a   1.000
_cell.length_b   1.000
_cell.length_c   1.000
_cell.angle_alpha   90.00
_cell.angle_beta   90.00
_cell.angle_gamma   90.00
#
_symmetry.space_group_name_H-M   'P 1'
#
loop_
_entity.id
_entity.type
_entity.pdbx_description
1 polymer ?
#
loop_
_entity_poly.entity_id
_entity_poly.type
_entity_poly.pdbx_seq_one_letter_code
_entity_poly.pdbx_strand_id
1 'polypeptide(L)' 'LPFSRDDRLCYLTFCPTNLFTTIRASVHIDLPKLAKDKKELADIAATINLQGRGTRGEHTESEGGV' A
#
# COMPACT_ATOMS: atom_id res chain seq x y z
N LEU A 1 -14.92 22.19 -5.50
CA LEU A 1 -15.34 21.94 -4.10
C LEU A 1 -14.21 22.39 -3.18
N PRO A 2 -14.50 23.07 -2.05
CA PRO A 2 -13.50 23.31 -1.02
C PRO A 2 -13.27 22.03 -0.23
N PHE A 3 -12.05 21.48 -0.27
CA PHE A 3 -11.69 20.27 0.49
C PHE A 3 -11.10 20.63 1.85
N SER A 4 -11.38 19.81 2.87
CA SER A 4 -10.87 20.00 4.23
C SER A 4 -9.35 19.86 4.28
N ARG A 5 -8.67 20.93 4.71
CA ARG A 5 -7.21 20.99 4.85
C ARG A 5 -6.83 21.58 6.21
N ASP A 6 -5.88 20.93 6.86
CA ASP A 6 -5.22 21.38 8.08
C ASP A 6 -3.78 21.84 7.77
N ASP A 7 -3.25 22.80 8.52
CA ASP A 7 -1.91 23.37 8.27
C ASP A 7 -0.78 22.36 8.54
N ARG A 8 -0.99 21.44 9.48
CA ARG A 8 0.00 20.40 9.84
C ARG A 8 -0.24 19.11 9.07
N LEU A 9 -1.49 18.68 8.93
CA LEU A 9 -1.88 17.36 8.41
C LEU A 9 -2.27 17.38 6.93
N CYS A 10 -2.31 18.55 6.31
CA CYS A 10 -2.78 18.80 4.95
C CYS A 10 -4.20 18.21 4.75
N TYR A 11 -4.41 17.37 3.73
CA TYR A 11 -5.75 16.88 3.40
C TYR A 11 -6.24 15.89 4.45
N LEU A 12 -7.40 16.20 5.03
CA LEU A 12 -8.00 15.40 6.08
C LEU A 12 -8.82 14.25 5.50
N THR A 13 -8.55 13.05 6.01
CA THR A 13 -9.27 11.81 5.69
C THR A 13 -9.67 11.08 6.96
N PHE A 14 -10.63 10.15 6.88
CA PHE A 14 -11.09 9.38 8.04
C PHE A 14 -9.98 8.54 8.69
N CYS A 15 -9.24 7.77 7.88
CA CYS A 15 -8.14 6.95 8.38
C CYS A 15 -6.85 7.77 8.47
N PRO A 16 -6.10 7.72 9.60
CA PRO A 16 -4.85 8.46 9.74
C PRO A 16 -3.78 8.05 8.71
N THR A 17 -3.83 6.83 8.16
CA THR A 17 -2.86 6.36 7.15
C THR A 17 -2.97 7.07 5.80
N ASN A 18 -4.07 7.79 5.56
CA ASN A 18 -4.34 8.48 4.30
C ASN A 18 -4.20 10.02 4.42
N LEU A 19 -3.63 10.52 5.53
CA LEU A 19 -3.38 11.96 5.68
C LEU A 19 -2.29 12.47 4.73
N PHE A 20 -2.04 13.78 4.78
CA PHE A 20 -1.08 14.48 3.94
C PHE A 20 -1.49 14.56 2.47
N THR A 21 -0.94 13.65 1.67
CA THR A 21 -1.11 13.64 0.21
C THR A 21 -2.36 12.89 -0.20
N THR A 22 -2.88 12.01 0.66
CA THR A 22 -3.95 11.04 0.34
C THR A 22 -3.63 10.12 -0.84
N ILE A 23 -2.36 10.05 -1.26
CA ILE A 23 -1.95 9.31 -2.46
C ILE A 23 -1.52 7.89 -2.07
N ARG A 24 -2.03 6.90 -2.80
CA ARG A 24 -1.52 5.53 -2.83
C ARG A 24 -1.25 5.12 -4.28
N ALA A 25 0.02 5.08 -4.67
CA ALA A 25 0.45 4.51 -5.95
C ALA A 25 0.75 3.02 -5.77
N SER A 26 0.22 2.17 -6.65
CA SER A 26 0.43 0.72 -6.57
C SER A 26 0.50 0.08 -7.96
N VAL A 27 1.15 -1.08 -8.03
CA VAL A 27 1.19 -1.94 -9.22
C VAL A 27 0.68 -3.34 -8.86
N HIS A 28 0.12 -4.04 -9.84
CA HIS A 28 -0.03 -5.48 -9.80
C HIS A 28 1.22 -6.08 -10.44
N ILE A 29 1.95 -6.94 -9.72
CA ILE A 29 3.25 -7.45 -10.18
C ILE A 29 3.41 -8.90 -9.73
N ASP A 30 3.85 -9.76 -10.66
CA ASP A 30 4.24 -11.13 -10.38
C ASP A 30 5.75 -11.19 -10.12
N LEU A 31 6.14 -11.71 -8.95
CA LEU A 31 7.53 -11.84 -8.51
C LEU A 31 7.83 -13.30 -8.13
N PRO A 32 7.82 -14.24 -9.09
CA PRO A 32 7.72 -15.68 -8.81
C PRO A 32 8.94 -16.26 -8.09
N LYS A 33 10.06 -15.53 -8.02
CA LYS A 33 11.25 -15.92 -7.25
C LYS A 33 11.17 -15.42 -5.81
N LEU A 34 10.78 -14.16 -5.62
CA LEU A 34 10.76 -13.51 -4.31
C LEU A 34 9.49 -13.85 -3.53
N ALA A 35 8.36 -14.02 -4.21
CA ALA A 35 7.07 -14.38 -3.60
C ALA A 35 7.00 -15.85 -3.14
N LYS A 36 8.05 -16.66 -3.35
CA LYS A 36 8.16 -18.02 -2.80
C LYS A 36 8.19 -18.00 -1.28
N ASP A 37 8.86 -17.01 -0.71
CA ASP A 37 8.82 -16.71 0.72
C ASP A 37 8.09 -15.37 0.91
N LYS A 38 6.82 -15.45 1.30
CA LYS A 38 5.98 -14.25 1.57
C LYS A 38 6.59 -13.36 2.66
N LYS A 39 7.33 -13.93 3.62
CA LYS A 39 7.94 -13.17 4.69
C LYS A 39 9.13 -12.38 4.16
N GLU A 40 10.01 -13.02 3.38
CA GLU A 40 11.13 -12.33 2.74
C GLU A 40 10.65 -11.19 1.84
N LEU A 41 9.61 -11.42 1.03
CA LEU A 41 8.99 -10.38 0.21
C LEU A 41 8.48 -9.20 1.07
N ALA A 42 7.80 -9.48 2.18
CA ALA A 42 7.28 -8.46 3.08
C ALA A 42 8.41 -7.68 3.77
N ASP A 43 9.47 -8.38 4.21
CA ASP A 43 10.63 -7.77 4.86
C ASP A 43 11.37 -6.84 3.90
N ILE A 44 11.59 -7.27 2.65
CA ILE A 44 12.22 -6.41 1.61
C ILE A 44 11.34 -5.20 1.29
N ALA A 45 10.03 -5.40 1.09
CA ALA A 45 9.11 -4.29 0.82
C ALA A 45 9.12 -3.26 1.96
N ALA A 46 9.20 -3.71 3.22
CA ALA A 46 9.30 -2.84 4.37
C ALA A 46 10.57 -1.99 4.37
N THR A 47 11.72 -2.51 3.90
CA THR A 47 12.97 -1.72 3.82
C THR A 47 12.88 -0.51 2.88
N ILE A 48 11.96 -0.55 1.91
CA ILE A 48 11.74 0.51 0.91
C ILE A 48 10.39 1.22 1.09
N ASN A 49 9.77 1.09 2.28
CA ASN A 49 8.50 1.73 2.65
C ASN A 49 7.31 1.34 1.74
N LEU A 50 7.33 0.13 1.19
CA LEU A 50 6.22 -0.43 0.42
C LEU A 50 5.40 -1.42 1.25
N GLN A 51 4.13 -1.58 0.88
CA GLN A 51 3.20 -2.51 1.50
C GLN A 51 2.66 -3.48 0.45
N GLY A 52 2.80 -4.79 0.72
CA GLY A 52 2.12 -5.84 -0.06
C GLY A 52 0.63 -5.92 0.29
N ARG A 53 -0.22 -6.11 -0.72
CA ARG A 53 -1.66 -6.36 -0.60
C ARG A 53 -2.05 -7.47 -1.58
N GLY A 54 -3.15 -8.18 -1.32
CA GLY A 54 -3.68 -9.16 -2.26
C GLY A 54 -4.22 -8.51 -3.54
N THR A 55 -4.49 -9.33 -4.55
CA THR A 55 -4.87 -8.89 -5.90
C THR A 55 -6.15 -8.05 -5.91
N ARG A 56 -7.04 -8.28 -4.94
CA ARG A 56 -8.34 -7.60 -4.82
C ARG A 56 -8.32 -6.46 -3.79
N GLY A 57 -7.13 -6.06 -3.37
CA GLY A 57 -6.91 -4.94 -2.46
C GLY A 57 -6.60 -5.37 -1.03
N GLU A 58 -6.86 -4.46 -0.10
CA GLU A 58 -6.55 -4.69 1.31
C GLU A 58 -7.32 -5.90 1.87
N HIS A 59 -6.67 -6.67 2.73
CA HIS A 59 -7.26 -7.84 3.41
C HIS A 59 -7.73 -8.97 2.48
N THR A 60 -7.16 -9.06 1.27
CA THR A 60 -7.39 -10.18 0.33
C THR A 60 -6.12 -10.96 0.10
N GLU A 61 -6.25 -12.20 -0.36
CA GLU A 61 -5.10 -13.02 -0.77
C GLU A 61 -4.60 -12.66 -2.17
N SER A 62 -3.38 -13.08 -2.47
CA SER A 62 -2.83 -13.04 -3.83
C SER A 62 -3.40 -14.18 -4.68
N GLU A 63 -3.89 -13.84 -5.86
CA GLU A 63 -4.45 -14.74 -6.87
C GLU A 63 -3.49 -14.77 -8.07
N GLY A 64 -3.08 -15.97 -8.50
CA GLY A 64 -2.22 -16.12 -9.68
C GLY A 64 -0.80 -15.54 -9.55
N GLY A 65 -0.30 -15.36 -8.32
CA GLY A 65 1.03 -14.79 -8.06
C GLY A 65 1.07 -13.26 -8.00
N VAL A 66 -0.10 -12.61 -8.02
CA VAL A 66 -0.25 -11.14 -8.00
C VAL A 66 -0.79 -10.65 -6.67
#